data_AF-A0A0D2J427-F1
#
_entry.id   AF-A0A0D2J427-F1
#
_cell.length_a   1.000
_cell.length_b   1.000
_cell.length_c   1.000
_cell.angle_alpha   90.00
_cell.angle_beta   90.00
_cell.angle_gamma   90.00
#
_symmetry.space_group_name_H-M   'P 1'
#
loop_
_entity.id
_entity.type
_entity.pdbx_description
1 polymer ?
#
loop_
_entity_poly.entity_id
_entity_poly.type
_entity_poly.pdbx_seq_one_letter_code
_entity_poly.pdbx_strand_id
1 'polypeptide(L)' 'MKEDDANWPPADRVGKQELEIKLGGEHICFNTTKLGSVLQVQQSKDPDGLRIFYYLVQDIKCFVFSLIAAHFKIQPIQK' A
#
# COMPACT_ATOMS: atom_id res chain seq x y z
N MET A 1 -13.91 2.69 0.99
CA MET A 1 -13.69 1.22 0.97
C MET A 1 -14.38 0.60 -0.25
N LYS A 2 -14.09 1.09 -1.47
CA LYS A 2 -14.81 0.65 -2.68
C LYS A 2 -14.01 -0.32 -3.57
N GLU A 3 -12.70 -0.36 -3.37
CA GLU A 3 -11.81 -1.28 -4.09
C GLU A 3 -11.85 -2.69 -3.47
N ASP A 4 -11.50 -3.68 -4.28
CA ASP A 4 -11.47 -5.11 -3.92
C ASP A 4 -10.21 -5.76 -4.50
N ASP A 5 -9.55 -6.62 -3.73
CA ASP A 5 -8.26 -7.21 -4.10
C ASP A 5 -8.37 -8.55 -4.84
N ALA A 6 -9.58 -9.05 -5.14
CA ALA A 6 -9.77 -10.37 -5.75
C ALA A 6 -9.07 -10.53 -7.11
N ASN A 7 -8.82 -9.42 -7.81
CA ASN A 7 -8.11 -9.40 -9.11
C ASN A 7 -6.66 -8.90 -9.00
N TRP A 8 -6.17 -8.61 -7.79
CA TRP A 8 -4.82 -8.13 -7.59
C TRP A 8 -3.81 -9.30 -7.65
N PRO A 9 -2.53 -9.04 -7.99
CA PRO A 9 -1.53 -10.09 -8.01
C PRO A 9 -1.31 -10.64 -6.59
N PRO A 10 -1.40 -11.96 -6.36
CA PRO A 10 -1.24 -12.53 -5.04
C PRO A 10 0.21 -12.40 -4.56
N ALA A 11 0.41 -12.48 -3.24
CA ALA A 11 1.74 -12.50 -2.65
C ALA A 11 2.63 -13.60 -3.25
N ASP A 12 3.91 -13.27 -3.47
CA ASP A 12 4.87 -14.16 -4.12
C ASP A 12 6.24 -14.13 -3.41
N ARG A 13 7.28 -14.68 -4.06
CA ARG A 13 8.65 -14.72 -3.51
C ARG A 13 9.32 -13.34 -3.43
N VAL A 14 8.87 -12.35 -4.20
CA VAL A 14 9.38 -10.97 -4.19
C VAL A 14 8.89 -10.25 -2.94
N GLY A 15 7.66 -10.53 -2.51
CA GLY A 15 7.16 -10.11 -1.22
C GLY A 15 5.64 -10.03 -1.14
N LYS A 16 5.20 -9.39 -0.06
CA LYS A 16 3.80 -9.27 0.32
C LYS A 16 3.53 -7.86 0.86
N GLN A 17 2.36 -7.32 0.54
CA GLN A 17 1.82 -6.10 1.12
C GLN A 17 0.42 -6.38 1.67
N GLU A 18 0.18 -5.90 2.88
CA GLU A 18 -1.10 -6.04 3.57
C GLU A 18 -1.55 -4.67 4.06
N LEU A 19 -2.83 -4.36 3.86
CA LEU A 19 -3.46 -3.15 4.38
C LEU A 19 -4.83 -3.51 4.95
N GLU A 20 -5.02 -3.18 6.23
CA GLU A 20 -6.29 -3.37 6.92
C GLU A 20 -6.77 -2.02 7.46
N ILE A 21 -8.02 -1.66 7.15
CA ILE A 21 -8.62 -0.40 7.59
C ILE A 21 -10.00 -0.69 8.16
N LYS A 22 -10.23 -0.25 9.40
CA LYS A 22 -11.53 -0.24 10.04
C LYS A 22 -11.93 1.21 10.35
N LEU A 23 -12.98 1.69 9.70
CA LEU A 23 -13.42 3.09 9.80
C LEU A 23 -14.94 3.17 9.65
N GLY A 24 -15.62 3.86 10.57
CA GLY A 24 -17.04 4.17 10.43
C GLY A 24 -17.97 2.94 10.33
N GLY A 25 -17.57 1.79 10.87
CA GLY A 25 -18.33 0.53 10.77
C GLY A 25 -18.00 -0.30 9.53
N GLU A 26 -17.27 0.25 8.57
CA GLU A 26 -16.72 -0.48 7.43
C GLU A 26 -15.37 -1.12 7.79
N HIS A 27 -15.05 -2.24 7.15
CA HIS A 27 -13.79 -2.98 7.33
C HIS A 27 -13.33 -3.54 5.99
N ILE A 28 -12.09 -3.23 5.61
CA ILE A 28 -11.41 -3.79 4.44
C ILE A 28 -10.07 -4.39 4.84
N CYS A 29 -9.71 -5.47 4.16
CA CYS A 29 -8.42 -6.14 4.25
C CYS A 29 -7.95 -6.44 2.84
N PHE A 30 -6.78 -5.91 2.45
CA PHE A 30 -6.17 -6.16 1.15
C PHE A 30 -4.85 -6.93 1.31
N ASN A 31 -4.57 -7.81 0.36
CA ASN A 31 -3.35 -8.60 0.26
C ASN A 31 -2.89 -8.69 -1.20
N THR A 32 -1.66 -8.26 -1.46
CA THR A 32 -1.07 -8.28 -2.81
C THR A 32 0.44 -8.54 -2.75
N THR A 33 1.06 -8.84 -3.89
CA THR A 33 2.53 -8.82 -4.03
C THR A 33 3.13 -7.44 -3.77
N LYS A 34 4.45 -7.39 -3.61
CA LYS A 34 5.21 -6.14 -3.52
C LYS A 34 5.21 -5.39 -4.85
N LEU A 35 4.62 -4.20 -4.86
CA LEU A 35 4.61 -3.28 -6.00
C LEU A 35 5.89 -2.44 -6.01
N GLY A 36 6.73 -2.66 -7.02
CA GLY A 36 7.99 -1.95 -7.25
C GLY A 36 7.85 -0.69 -8.12
N SER A 37 6.85 -0.62 -8.99
CA SER A 37 6.65 0.55 -9.88
C SER A 37 5.20 0.69 -10.38
N VAL A 38 4.88 1.87 -10.91
CA VAL A 38 3.58 2.14 -11.56
C VAL A 38 3.38 1.27 -12.80
N LEU A 39 4.44 0.82 -13.46
CA LEU A 39 4.34 -0.07 -14.62
C LEU A 39 3.70 -1.41 -14.24
N GLN A 40 4.07 -1.97 -13.07
CA GLN A 40 3.47 -3.22 -12.57
C GLN A 40 1.99 -3.04 -12.25
N VAL A 41 1.59 -1.84 -11.80
CA VAL A 41 0.18 -1.50 -11.57
C VAL A 41 -0.59 -1.49 -12.89
N GLN A 42 -0.04 -0.86 -13.93
CA GLN A 42 -0.68 -0.76 -15.25
C GLN A 42 -0.87 -2.11 -15.94
N GLN A 43 0.00 -3.09 -15.67
CA GLN A 43 -0.07 -4.43 -16.23
C GLN A 43 -0.97 -5.40 -15.45
N SER A 44 -1.56 -4.96 -14.33
CA SER A 44 -2.44 -5.79 -13.51
C SER A 44 -3.83 -5.95 -14.12
N LYS A 45 -4.63 -6.90 -13.59
CA LYS A 45 -6.02 -7.12 -14.01
C LYS A 45 -6.98 -6.05 -13.49
N ASP A 46 -6.57 -5.27 -12.51
CA ASP A 46 -7.31 -4.14 -11.95
C ASP A 46 -6.37 -2.93 -11.76
N PRO A 47 -6.01 -2.24 -12.86
CA PRO A 47 -5.02 -1.17 -12.82
C PRO A 47 -5.52 0.10 -12.11
N ASP A 48 -6.83 0.29 -11.95
CA ASP A 48 -7.38 1.49 -11.30
C ASP A 48 -7.44 1.31 -9.78
N GLY A 49 -7.97 0.18 -9.28
CA GLY A 49 -7.98 -0.11 -7.85
C GLY A 49 -6.57 -0.25 -7.27
N LEU A 50 -5.70 -0.97 -7.98
CA LEU A 50 -4.31 -1.15 -7.55
C LEU A 50 -3.50 0.16 -7.61
N ARG A 51 -3.87 1.12 -8.48
CA ARG A 51 -3.26 2.47 -8.49
C ARG A 51 -3.67 3.28 -7.27
N ILE A 52 -4.94 3.23 -6.88
CA ILE A 52 -5.42 3.87 -5.65
C ILE A 52 -4.69 3.30 -4.44
N PHE A 53 -4.58 1.98 -4.35
CA PHE A 53 -3.81 1.31 -3.30
C PHE A 53 -2.35 1.75 -3.27
N TYR A 54 -1.69 1.79 -4.44
CA TYR A 54 -0.29 2.16 -4.57
C TYR A 54 -0.01 3.57 -4.03
N TYR A 55 -0.84 4.56 -4.39
CA TYR A 55 -0.66 5.93 -3.90
C TYR A 55 -1.06 6.08 -2.43
N LEU A 56 -2.15 5.46 -1.98
CA LEU A 56 -2.56 5.49 -0.57
C LEU A 56 -1.45 4.97 0.36
N VAL A 57 -0.81 3.86 -0.01
CA VAL A 57 0.32 3.31 0.76
C VAL A 57 1.51 4.26 0.78
N GLN A 58 1.77 5.00 -0.30
CA GLN A 58 2.82 6.02 -0.30
C GLN A 58 2.50 7.19 0.61
N ASP A 59 1.29 7.72 0.56
CA ASP A 59 0.87 8.83 1.41
C ASP A 59 0.93 8.44 2.90
N ILE A 60 0.49 7.23 3.25
CA ILE A 60 0.60 6.70 4.61
C ILE A 60 2.06 6.57 5.03
N LYS A 61 2.94 6.03 4.17
CA LYS A 61 4.38 5.93 4.46
C LYS A 61 5.00 7.30 4.69
N CYS A 62 4.72 8.27 3.81
CA CYS A 62 5.20 9.63 3.94
C CYS A 62 4.76 10.24 5.28
N PHE A 63 3.47 10.12 5.61
CA PHE A 63 2.92 10.62 6.87
C PHE A 63 3.60 9.98 8.10
N VAL A 64 3.70 8.65 8.13
CA VAL A 64 4.34 7.92 9.23
C VAL A 64 5.83 8.25 9.36
N PHE A 65 6.56 8.35 8.25
CA PHE A 65 7.97 8.72 8.27
C PHE A 65 8.17 10.17 8.77
N SER A 66 7.33 11.11 8.36
CA SER A 66 7.37 12.48 8.87
C SER A 66 7.11 12.52 10.38
N LEU A 67 6.16 11.73 10.89
CA LEU A 67 5.89 11.64 12.32
C LEU A 67 7.06 11.03 13.09
N ILE A 68 7.64 9.93 12.60
CA ILE A 68 8.80 9.30 13.23
C ILE A 68 9.99 10.27 13.26
N ALA A 69 10.27 10.94 12.14
CA ALA A 69 11.36 11.90 12.05
C ALA A 69 11.16 13.10 12.99
N ALA A 70 9.95 13.65 13.05
CA ALA A 70 9.64 14.78 13.92
C ALA A 70 9.67 14.39 15.41
N HIS A 71 9.12 13.23 15.76
CA HIS A 71 8.98 12.80 17.15
C HIS A 71 10.29 12.28 17.74
N PHE A 72 10.99 11.40 17.02
CA PHE A 72 12.21 10.75 17.50
C PHE A 72 13.50 11.46 17.07
N LYS A 73 13.42 12.43 16.16
CA LYS A 73 14.59 13.15 15.60
C LYS A 73 15.61 12.22 14.92
N ILE A 74 15.15 11.10 14.36
CA ILE A 74 15.95 10.14 13.58
C ILE A 74 15.55 10.18 12.11
N GLN A 75 16.44 9.73 11.22
CA GLN A 75 16.09 9.48 9.82
C GLN A 75 15.49 8.07 9.70
N PRO A 76 14.18 7.91 9.41
CA PRO A 76 13.53 6.61 9.41
C PRO A 76 13.94 5.69 8.25
N ILE A 77 14.70 6.18 7.26
CA ILE A 77 15.21 5.40 6.14
C ILE A 77 16.71 5.68 5.96
N GLN A 78 17.56 4.65 6.00
CA GLN A 78 18.91 4.71 5.44
C GLN A 78 18.81 4.52 3.92
N LYS A 79 19.39 5.46 3.16
CA LYS A 79 19.53 5.36 1.70
C LYS A 79 20.45 4.22 1.31
#